data_AF-A0A662J310-F1
#
_entry.id   AF-A0A662J310-F1
#
_cell.length_a   1.000
_cell.length_b   1.000
_cell.length_c   1.000
_cell.angle_alpha   90.00
_cell.angle_beta   90.00
_cell.angle_gamma   90.00
#
_symmetry.space_group_name_H-M   'P 1'
#
loop_
_entity.id
_entity.type
_entity.pdbx_description
1 polymer ?
#
loop_
_entity_poly.entity_id
_entity_poly.type
_entity_poly.pdbx_seq_one_letter_code
_entity_poly.pdbx_strand_id
1 'polypeptide(L)'
;MEARSTLRPSDLIDIRGFEGGQAHHRFLVESLKQRLPVIKHLSRDDAARVAEALGGELVDFKIDEATEWALKVSPFKGFYIYFVLQRYSPEFEDRLLAFYNKEAPELGVPAEDASDFTVLYANAIIYAARRTLNRELPRLSRYL
;
A
#
# COMPACT_ATOMS: atom_id res chain seq x y z
N MET A 1 -15.12 -22.22 0.90
CA MET A 1 -15.20 -20.76 0.67
C MET A 1 -14.99 -20.11 2.02
N GLU A 2 -13.75 -19.85 2.41
CA GLU A 2 -13.47 -19.17 3.68
C GLU A 2 -14.06 -17.76 3.61
N ALA A 3 -14.82 -17.38 4.63
CA ALA A 3 -15.33 -16.04 4.76
C ALA A 3 -14.13 -15.08 4.78
N ARG A 4 -14.05 -14.15 3.82
CA ARG A 4 -13.08 -13.05 3.89
C ARG A 4 -13.38 -12.28 5.17
N SER A 5 -12.54 -12.43 6.19
CA SER A 5 -12.66 -11.67 7.43
C SER A 5 -12.52 -10.19 7.08
N THR A 6 -13.56 -9.40 7.33
CA THR A 6 -13.52 -7.95 7.19
C THR A 6 -12.41 -7.39 8.08
N LEU A 7 -11.48 -6.63 7.50
CA LEU A 7 -10.36 -6.03 8.22
C LEU A 7 -10.84 -4.74 8.89
N ARG A 8 -10.57 -4.55 10.18
CA ARG A 8 -10.96 -3.33 10.91
C ARG A 8 -9.76 -2.39 11.04
N PRO A 9 -9.97 -1.07 11.12
CA PRO A 9 -8.88 -0.12 11.36
C PRO A 9 -8.07 -0.43 12.62
N SER A 10 -8.69 -0.99 13.67
CA SER A 10 -8.02 -1.40 14.90
C SER A 10 -7.04 -2.57 14.76
N ASP A 11 -7.12 -3.30 13.64
CA ASP A 11 -6.28 -4.46 13.34
C ASP A 11 -4.98 -4.04 12.63
N LEU A 12 -4.88 -2.76 12.28
CA LEU A 12 -3.76 -2.18 11.54
C LEU A 12 -3.07 -1.07 12.32
N ILE A 13 -1.79 -0.90 12.03
CA ILE A 13 -0.96 0.21 12.51
C ILE A 13 -0.31 0.90 11.31
N ASP A 14 0.04 2.16 11.45
CA ASP A 14 0.98 2.80 10.53
C ASP A 14 2.43 2.61 11.02
N ILE A 15 3.40 3.10 10.24
CA ILE A 15 4.83 2.92 10.54
C ILE A 15 5.25 3.46 11.91
N ARG A 16 4.52 4.42 12.49
CA ARG A 16 4.78 4.96 13.84
C ARG A 16 4.53 3.94 14.94
N GLY A 17 3.84 2.83 14.65
CA GLY A 17 3.68 1.72 15.57
C GLY A 17 4.92 0.84 15.73
N PHE A 18 5.96 1.04 14.90
CA PHE A 18 7.24 0.32 14.98
C PHE A 18 8.24 1.08 15.87
N GLU A 19 9.23 0.38 16.42
CA GLU A 19 10.36 1.00 17.09
C GLU A 19 11.09 1.96 16.12
N GLY A 20 11.30 3.20 16.55
CA GLY A 20 11.87 4.26 15.70
C GLY A 20 10.92 4.80 14.61
N GLY A 21 9.68 4.31 14.52
CA GLY A 21 8.72 4.60 13.45
C GLY A 21 8.43 6.06 13.18
N GLN A 22 8.47 6.90 14.22
CA GLN A 22 8.26 8.34 14.10
C GLN A 22 9.29 9.02 13.17
N ALA A 23 10.54 8.53 13.15
CA ALA A 23 11.60 9.09 12.29
C ALA A 23 11.39 8.74 10.81
N HIS A 24 10.77 7.60 10.51
CA HIS A 24 10.57 7.10 9.14
C HIS A 24 9.22 7.53 8.53
N HIS A 25 8.27 8.01 9.35
CA HIS A 25 6.94 8.38 8.87
C HIS A 25 6.96 9.39 7.72
N ARG A 26 7.74 10.48 7.84
CA ARG A 26 7.82 11.50 6.78
C ARG A 26 8.41 10.94 5.49
N PHE A 27 9.48 10.17 5.59
CA PHE A 27 10.11 9.52 4.45
C PHE A 27 9.14 8.61 3.70
N LEU A 28 8.37 7.80 4.43
CA LEU A 28 7.41 6.89 3.83
C LEU A 28 6.27 7.65 3.11
N VAL A 29 5.71 8.68 3.75
CA VAL A 29 4.65 9.52 3.14
C VAL A 29 5.13 10.14 1.83
N GLU A 30 6.31 10.77 1.81
CA GLU A 30 6.85 11.38 0.59
C GLU A 30 7.16 10.33 -0.49
N SER A 31 7.68 9.17 -0.08
CA SER A 31 7.95 8.06 -1.01
C SER A 31 6.67 7.55 -1.68
N LEU A 32 5.57 7.39 -0.93
CA LEU A 32 4.29 6.98 -1.50
C LEU A 32 3.68 8.09 -2.37
N LYS A 33 3.80 9.36 -1.96
CA LYS A 33 3.36 10.52 -2.74
C LYS A 33 4.02 10.57 -4.12
N GLN A 34 5.32 10.28 -4.22
CA GLN A 34 6.04 10.23 -5.50
C GLN A 34 5.48 9.16 -6.47
N ARG A 35 4.88 8.09 -5.94
CA ARG A 35 4.37 6.94 -6.71
C ARG A 35 2.88 7.07 -7.05
N LEU A 36 2.16 7.89 -6.29
CA LEU A 36 0.74 8.15 -6.46
C LEU A 36 0.35 8.59 -7.89
N PRO A 37 1.10 9.42 -8.65
CA PRO A 37 0.74 9.81 -10.01
C PRO A 37 0.57 8.64 -10.97
N VAL A 38 1.14 7.46 -10.67
CA VAL A 38 0.95 6.23 -11.44
C VAL A 38 -0.14 5.38 -10.80
N ILE A 39 -0.04 5.14 -9.50
CA ILE A 39 -0.90 4.21 -8.76
C ILE A 39 -2.37 4.67 -8.71
N LYS A 40 -2.63 5.98 -8.69
CA LYS A 40 -4.01 6.51 -8.66
C LYS A 40 -4.85 6.18 -9.89
N HIS A 41 -4.22 5.75 -10.98
CA HIS A 41 -4.92 5.34 -12.20
C HIS A 41 -5.41 3.89 -12.15
N LEU A 42 -5.07 3.13 -11.12
CA LEU A 42 -5.52 1.76 -10.95
C LEU A 42 -6.95 1.76 -10.42
N SER A 43 -7.88 1.21 -11.19
CA SER A 43 -9.21 0.86 -10.68
C SER A 43 -9.11 -0.25 -9.63
N ARG A 44 -10.21 -0.53 -8.94
CA ARG A 44 -10.30 -1.69 -8.04
C ARG A 44 -9.97 -3.02 -8.75
N ASP A 45 -10.43 -3.19 -9.99
CA ASP A 45 -10.16 -4.40 -10.78
C ASP A 45 -8.69 -4.47 -11.22
N ASP A 46 -8.10 -3.34 -11.61
CA ASP A 46 -6.66 -3.27 -11.91
C ASP A 46 -5.85 -3.62 -10.66
N ALA A 47 -6.22 -3.08 -9.50
CA ALA A 47 -5.56 -3.36 -8.22
C ALA A 47 -5.66 -4.84 -7.84
N ALA A 48 -6.81 -5.50 -8.09
CA ALA A 48 -6.97 -6.93 -7.86
C ALA A 48 -6.00 -7.76 -8.73
N ARG A 49 -5.92 -7.46 -10.04
CA ARG A 49 -5.01 -8.14 -10.97
C ARG A 49 -3.53 -7.91 -10.63
N VAL A 50 -3.21 -6.69 -10.18
CA VAL A 50 -1.86 -6.34 -9.71
C VAL A 50 -1.52 -7.08 -8.41
N ALA A 51 -2.44 -7.16 -7.47
CA ALA A 51 -2.26 -7.90 -6.22
C ALA A 51 -1.95 -9.38 -6.50
N GLU A 52 -2.76 -10.02 -7.35
CA GLU A 52 -2.57 -11.42 -7.75
C GLU A 52 -1.19 -11.65 -8.38
N ALA A 53 -0.76 -10.76 -9.28
CA ALA A 53 0.55 -10.85 -9.92
C ALA A 53 1.73 -10.69 -8.94
N LEU A 54 1.51 -10.09 -7.77
CA LEU A 54 2.49 -9.95 -6.69
C LEU A 54 2.37 -11.06 -5.63
N GLY A 55 1.48 -12.04 -5.81
CA GLY A 55 1.16 -13.02 -4.77
C GLY A 55 0.45 -12.42 -3.54
N GLY A 56 -0.10 -11.21 -3.69
CA GLY A 56 -0.94 -10.53 -2.72
C GLY A 56 -2.42 -10.73 -2.99
N GLU A 57 -3.25 -9.96 -2.31
CA GLU A 57 -4.69 -9.98 -2.49
C GLU A 57 -5.33 -8.61 -2.30
N LEU A 58 -6.46 -8.40 -2.96
CA LEU A 58 -7.35 -7.29 -2.67
C LEU A 58 -8.17 -7.62 -1.42
N VAL A 59 -8.13 -6.76 -0.41
CA VAL A 59 -8.82 -6.97 0.86
C VAL A 59 -10.03 -6.05 1.01
N ASP A 60 -11.01 -6.51 1.79
CA ASP A 60 -12.14 -5.68 2.20
C ASP A 60 -11.74 -4.87 3.44
N PHE A 61 -11.21 -3.68 3.17
CA PHE A 61 -10.79 -2.71 4.18
C PHE A 61 -11.22 -1.31 3.73
N LYS A 62 -11.90 -0.59 4.62
CA LYS A 62 -12.28 0.82 4.44
C LYS A 62 -11.82 1.64 5.65
N ILE A 63 -11.20 2.78 5.38
CA ILE A 63 -10.94 3.83 6.37
C ILE A 63 -12.19 4.70 6.49
N ASP A 64 -12.65 5.18 5.34
CA ASP A 64 -13.86 5.96 5.14
C ASP A 64 -14.38 5.73 3.69
N GLU A 65 -15.37 6.52 3.25
CA GLU A 65 -15.95 6.41 1.91
C GLU A 65 -15.03 6.85 0.76
N ALA A 66 -13.92 7.53 1.04
CA ALA A 66 -12.90 7.84 0.03
C ALA A 66 -11.99 6.64 -0.26
N THR A 67 -12.13 5.53 0.47
CA THR A 67 -11.35 4.31 0.22
C THR A 67 -11.77 3.64 -1.09
N GLU A 68 -10.96 3.79 -2.13
CA GLU A 68 -11.20 3.18 -3.44
C GLU A 68 -10.89 1.68 -3.40
N TRP A 69 -9.70 1.34 -2.92
CA TRP A 69 -9.24 -0.04 -2.79
C TRP A 69 -8.15 -0.19 -1.72
N ALA A 70 -8.00 -1.42 -1.22
CA ALA A 70 -6.96 -1.83 -0.30
C ALA A 70 -6.32 -3.14 -0.78
N LEU A 71 -5.00 -3.15 -0.89
CA LEU A 71 -4.20 -4.26 -1.39
C LEU A 71 -3.25 -4.73 -0.30
N LYS A 72 -3.26 -6.03 -0.01
CA LYS A 72 -2.35 -6.68 0.95
C LYS A 72 -1.25 -7.44 0.21
N VAL A 73 -0.01 -7.26 0.65
CA VAL A 73 1.16 -8.05 0.22
C VAL A 73 1.96 -8.49 1.46
N SER A 74 2.79 -9.52 1.30
CA SER A 74 3.59 -10.07 2.39
C SER A 74 5.04 -10.30 1.93
N PRO A 75 6.01 -9.52 2.44
CA PRO A 75 7.42 -9.79 2.20
C PRO A 75 7.87 -11.15 2.76
N PHE A 76 7.34 -11.53 3.92
CA PHE A 76 7.55 -12.83 4.57
C PHE A 76 6.44 -13.11 5.58
N LYS A 77 6.34 -14.36 6.02
CA LYS A 77 5.26 -14.84 6.90
C LYS A 77 5.11 -13.96 8.15
N GLY A 78 3.88 -13.49 8.38
CA GLY A 78 3.52 -12.69 9.55
C GLY A 78 3.68 -11.17 9.35
N PHE A 79 4.44 -10.74 8.34
CA PHE A 79 4.59 -9.34 7.99
C PHE A 79 3.71 -9.00 6.78
N TYR A 80 2.66 -8.24 7.02
CA TYR A 80 1.70 -7.81 6.00
C TYR A 80 1.75 -6.31 5.83
N ILE A 81 1.81 -5.88 4.57
CA ILE A 81 1.77 -4.47 4.19
C ILE A 81 0.46 -4.25 3.42
N TYR A 82 -0.29 -3.24 3.83
CA TYR A 82 -1.58 -2.87 3.27
C TYR A 82 -1.44 -1.51 2.59
N PHE A 83 -1.51 -1.50 1.27
CA PHE A 83 -1.59 -0.27 0.49
C PHE A 83 -3.04 0.14 0.31
N VAL A 84 -3.38 1.38 0.65
CA VAL A 84 -4.75 1.88 0.59
C VAL A 84 -4.78 3.14 -0.24
N LEU A 85 -5.53 3.11 -1.35
CA LEU A 85 -5.79 4.28 -2.17
C LEU A 85 -7.02 5.02 -1.63
N GLN A 86 -6.82 6.27 -1.24
CA GLN A 86 -7.87 7.22 -0.89
C GLN A 86 -8.07 8.19 -2.04
N ARG A 87 -9.30 8.27 -2.56
CA ARG A 87 -9.72 9.21 -3.59
C ARG A 87 -10.76 10.16 -3.02
N TYR A 88 -10.30 11.33 -2.63
CA TYR A 88 -11.19 12.33 -2.06
C TYR A 88 -11.89 13.15 -3.16
N SER A 89 -12.96 13.86 -2.78
CA SER A 89 -13.63 14.86 -3.62
C SER A 89 -12.61 15.84 -4.20
N PRO A 90 -12.85 16.45 -5.39
CA PRO A 90 -11.91 17.36 -6.05
C PRO A 90 -11.30 18.48 -5.19
N GLU A 91 -11.86 18.80 -4.01
CA GLU A 91 -11.27 19.75 -3.05
C GLU A 91 -10.06 19.20 -2.26
N PHE A 92 -9.81 17.89 -2.27
CA PHE A 92 -8.76 17.25 -1.46
C PHE A 92 -7.87 16.34 -2.31
N GLU A 93 -6.57 16.31 -1.98
CA GLU A 93 -5.60 15.48 -2.70
C GLU A 93 -5.82 13.98 -2.44
N ASP A 94 -5.81 13.18 -3.51
CA ASP A 94 -5.69 11.72 -3.44
C ASP A 94 -4.50 11.32 -2.56
N ARG A 95 -4.58 10.17 -1.88
CA ARG A 95 -3.49 9.65 -1.06
C ARG A 95 -3.27 8.16 -1.26
N LEU A 96 -2.01 7.76 -1.29
CA LEU A 96 -1.62 6.37 -1.13
C LEU A 96 -1.06 6.19 0.28
N LEU A 97 -1.74 5.39 1.09
CA LEU A 97 -1.36 5.10 2.47
C LEU A 97 -0.79 3.69 2.55
N ALA A 98 0.08 3.48 3.54
CA ALA A 98 0.57 2.16 3.90
C ALA A 98 0.31 1.88 5.38
N PHE A 99 -0.21 0.69 5.66
CA PHE A 99 -0.42 0.17 6.99
C PHE A 99 0.20 -1.22 7.11
N TYR A 100 0.28 -1.71 8.33
CA TYR A 100 0.84 -3.00 8.68
C TYR A 100 -0.11 -3.72 9.62
N ASN A 101 -0.09 -5.06 9.64
CA ASN A 101 -0.81 -5.80 10.67
C ASN A 101 -0.27 -5.42 12.06
N LYS A 102 -1.16 -5.35 13.04
CA LYS A 102 -0.83 -4.86 14.39
C LYS A 102 0.29 -5.64 15.09
N GLU A 103 0.43 -6.93 14.76
CA GLU A 103 1.44 -7.83 15.32
C GLU A 103 2.82 -7.67 14.66
N ALA A 104 2.93 -6.88 13.58
CA ALA A 104 4.19 -6.71 12.84
C ALA A 104 5.38 -6.25 13.69
N PRO A 105 5.25 -5.34 14.69
CA PRO A 105 6.37 -4.94 15.53
C PRO A 105 6.92 -6.09 16.39
N GLU A 106 6.09 -7.09 16.72
CA GLU A 106 6.50 -8.25 17.52
C GLU A 106 7.46 -9.18 16.76
N LEU A 107 7.56 -9.04 15.44
CA LEU A 107 8.49 -9.77 14.60
C LEU A 107 9.94 -9.26 14.71
N GLY A 108 10.16 -8.14 15.42
CA GLY A 108 11.48 -7.51 15.53
C GLY A 108 11.94 -6.80 14.27
N VAL A 109 11.02 -6.47 13.36
CA VAL A 109 11.31 -5.70 12.14
C VAL A 109 11.46 -4.22 12.53
N PRO A 110 12.60 -3.57 12.29
CA PRO A 110 12.74 -2.15 12.56
C PRO A 110 11.92 -1.31 11.57
N ALA A 111 11.60 -0.07 11.96
CA ALA A 111 10.87 0.85 11.10
C ALA A 111 11.59 1.15 9.76
N GLU A 112 12.92 1.14 9.76
CA GLU A 112 13.75 1.29 8.56
C GLU A 112 13.42 0.20 7.53
N ASP A 113 13.58 -1.07 7.90
CA ASP A 113 13.28 -2.22 7.05
C ASP A 113 11.81 -2.24 6.61
N ALA A 114 10.88 -1.95 7.53
CA ALA A 114 9.46 -1.88 7.19
C ALA A 114 9.17 -0.80 6.13
N SER A 115 9.85 0.36 6.22
CA SER A 115 9.74 1.42 5.23
C SER A 115 10.36 1.02 3.89
N ASP A 116 11.51 0.36 3.89
CA ASP A 116 12.20 -0.10 2.68
C ASP A 116 11.39 -1.17 1.94
N PHE A 117 10.85 -2.16 2.65
CA PHE A 117 9.92 -3.13 2.07
C PHE A 117 8.70 -2.44 1.48
N THR A 118 8.13 -1.47 2.17
CA THR A 118 6.95 -0.75 1.67
C THR A 118 7.26 0.02 0.40
N VAL A 119 8.41 0.69 0.32
CA VAL A 119 8.86 1.39 -0.88
C VAL A 119 9.13 0.42 -2.03
N LEU A 120 9.77 -0.72 -1.74
CA LEU A 120 10.03 -1.79 -2.70
C LEU A 120 8.71 -2.34 -3.28
N TYR A 121 7.72 -2.65 -2.43
CA TYR A 121 6.44 -3.17 -2.89
C TYR A 121 5.61 -2.11 -3.61
N ALA A 122 5.70 -0.83 -3.25
CA ALA A 122 5.08 0.24 -4.02
C ALA A 122 5.67 0.36 -5.43
N ASN A 123 6.99 0.14 -5.60
CA ASN A 123 7.60 0.01 -6.92
C ASN A 123 7.11 -1.24 -7.65
N ALA A 124 7.01 -2.38 -6.95
CA ALA A 124 6.54 -3.64 -7.50
C ALA A 124 5.10 -3.54 -8.02
N ILE A 125 4.21 -2.81 -7.33
CA ILE A 125 2.85 -2.48 -7.79
C ILE A 125 2.91 -1.80 -9.16
N ILE A 126 3.78 -0.80 -9.34
CA ILE A 126 3.91 -0.09 -10.61
C ILE A 126 4.44 -1.02 -11.72
N TYR A 127 5.44 -1.85 -11.43
CA TYR A 127 5.99 -2.78 -12.40
C TYR A 127 4.98 -3.87 -12.79
N ALA A 128 4.28 -4.44 -11.82
CA ALA A 128 3.21 -5.39 -12.04
C ALA A 128 2.10 -4.76 -12.89
N ALA A 129 1.64 -3.56 -12.53
CA ALA A 129 0.62 -2.85 -13.30
C ALA A 129 1.03 -2.63 -14.76
N ARG A 130 2.28 -2.22 -15.03
CA ARG A 130 2.78 -2.06 -16.41
C ARG A 130 2.87 -3.37 -17.19
N ARG A 131 3.08 -4.50 -16.51
CA ARG A 131 3.20 -5.82 -17.13
C ARG A 131 1.83 -6.47 -17.38
N THR A 132 0.88 -6.26 -16.46
CA THR A 132 -0.40 -6.97 -16.46
C THR A 132 -1.53 -6.17 -17.10
N LEU A 133 -1.43 -4.84 -17.09
CA LEU A 133 -2.41 -3.96 -17.70
C LEU A 133 -1.95 -3.66 -19.12
N ASN A 134 -2.76 -4.07 -20.11
CA ASN A 134 -2.50 -3.83 -21.53
C ASN A 134 -2.79 -2.37 -21.93
N ARG A 135 -2.26 -1.40 -21.16
CA ARG A 135 -2.41 0.03 -21.40
C ARG A 135 -1.20 0.80 -20.88
N GLU A 136 -0.97 1.98 -21.45
CA GLU A 136 0.08 2.87 -20.95
C GLU A 136 -0.32 3.50 -19.61
N LEU A 137 0.64 3.54 -18.69
CA LEU A 137 0.55 4.24 -17.41
C LEU A 137 1.51 5.42 -17.41
N PRO A 138 1.23 6.49 -16.65
CA PRO A 138 2.15 7.61 -16.52
C PRO A 138 3.58 7.16 -16.13
N ARG A 139 4.57 7.90 -16.64
CA ARG A 139 5.95 7.71 -16.21
C ARG A 139 6.17 8.45 -14.89
N LEU A 140 6.92 7.84 -13.98
CA LEU A 140 7.49 8.58 -12.86
C LEU A 140 8.47 9.59 -13.46
N SER A 141 8.39 10.86 -13.05
CA SER A 141 9.38 11.85 -13.43
C SER A 141 10.76 11.34 -12.99
N ARG A 142 11.74 11.33 -13.89
CA ARG A 142 13.11 10.84 -13.64
C ARG A 142 13.93 11.76 -12.71
N TYR A 143 13.35 12.85 -12.23
CA TYR A 143 14.00 13.82 -11.34
C TYR A 143 13.72 13.49 -9.87
N LEU A 144 14.01 12.24 -9.48
CA LEU A 144 14.14 11.80 -8.10
C LEU A 144 15.59 11.37 -7.88
#